data_AF-A0A068UK61-F1
#
_entry.id   AF-A0A068UK61-F1
#
_cell.length_a   1.000
_cell.length_b   1.000
_cell.length_c   1.000
_cell.angle_alpha   90.00
_cell.angle_beta   90.00
_cell.angle_gamma   90.00
#
_symmetry.space_group_name_H-M   'P 1'
#
loop_
_entity.id
_entity.type
_entity.pdbx_description
1 polymer ?
#
loop_
_entity_poly.entity_id
_entity_poly.type
_entity_poly.pdbx_seq_one_letter_code
_entity_poly.pdbx_strand_id
1 'polypeptide(L)'
;MKEALGVVPGLAVILVGDRKDSATYVRNKKKACEDAGIKSFEACLPKDATEEEVLKHISSSNNDPAVHGILVQLPLPSHINEQNVLNAVCIEKDVDGFHPLNIGRLAMRDREPLFVPCTPKGCIELLHRYGVVIKGKRAVVIGRSNIVGMPAALLLQVRLLLAGNLSIKIFQFEKKPLKYTIYNLILNGLGTRTVLVSYIAFKAKASPSNIDGSTLLFKFWSNVRT
;
A
#
# COMPACT_ATOMS: atom_id res chain seq x y z
N MET A 1 -8.83 24.14 -6.45
CA MET A 1 -9.55 23.26 -5.51
C MET A 1 -10.42 24.08 -4.55
N LYS A 2 -9.85 24.99 -3.74
CA LYS A 2 -10.60 25.91 -2.86
C LYS A 2 -11.65 26.76 -3.60
N GLU A 3 -11.30 27.34 -4.74
CA GLU A 3 -12.20 28.16 -5.56
C GLU A 3 -13.33 27.36 -6.24
N ALA A 4 -13.14 26.04 -6.42
CA ALA A 4 -14.11 25.19 -7.11
C ALA A 4 -15.09 24.48 -6.14
N LEU A 5 -14.66 24.22 -4.90
CA LEU A 5 -15.43 23.45 -3.91
C LEU A 5 -15.96 24.30 -2.74
N GLY A 6 -15.50 25.55 -2.60
CA GLY A 6 -15.84 26.41 -1.45
C GLY A 6 -15.27 25.94 -0.10
N VAL A 7 -14.64 24.77 -0.07
CA VAL A 7 -14.07 24.11 1.11
C VAL A 7 -12.63 23.69 0.80
N VAL A 8 -11.75 23.80 1.81
CA VAL A 8 -10.38 23.27 1.74
C VAL A 8 -10.40 21.86 2.34
N PRO A 9 -10.07 20.80 1.58
CA PRO A 9 -10.00 19.46 2.13
C PRO A 9 -8.98 19.37 3.26
N GLY A 10 -9.27 18.53 4.24
CA GLY A 10 -8.46 18.35 5.44
C GLY A 10 -8.03 16.90 5.63
N LEU A 11 -6.75 16.68 5.94
CA LEU A 11 -6.18 15.37 6.21
C LEU A 11 -5.61 15.35 7.63
N ALA A 12 -6.14 14.49 8.49
CA ALA A 12 -5.54 14.18 9.79
C ALA A 12 -4.49 13.08 9.64
N VAL A 13 -3.30 13.29 10.19
CA VAL A 13 -2.19 12.34 10.17
C VAL A 13 -1.81 12.00 11.60
N ILE A 14 -1.97 10.74 11.98
CA ILE A 14 -1.69 10.22 13.33
C ILE A 14 -0.41 9.39 13.28
N LEU A 15 0.56 9.77 14.10
CA LEU A 15 1.87 9.12 14.21
C LEU A 15 2.09 8.69 15.65
N VAL A 16 2.55 7.46 15.85
CA VAL A 16 2.86 6.93 17.19
C VAL A 16 4.31 6.48 17.25
N GLY A 17 5.08 7.12 18.13
CA GLY A 17 6.48 6.86 18.39
C GLY A 17 7.47 7.58 17.47
N ASP A 18 8.73 7.51 17.89
CA ASP A 18 9.84 8.15 17.20
C ASP A 18 10.54 7.14 16.30
N ARG A 19 10.41 7.30 14.98
CA ARG A 19 11.37 6.71 14.05
C ARG A 19 12.29 7.80 13.54
N LYS A 20 13.61 7.58 13.53
CA LYS A 20 14.58 8.57 13.03
C LYS A 20 14.41 8.94 11.55
N ASP A 21 13.66 8.14 10.79
CA ASP A 21 13.22 8.39 9.41
C ASP A 21 11.79 8.97 9.30
N SER A 22 11.08 9.18 10.42
CA SER A 22 9.73 9.75 10.46
C SER A 22 9.72 11.23 10.06
N ALA A 23 10.75 12.00 10.41
CA ALA A 23 10.77 13.44 10.15
C ALA A 23 10.75 13.78 8.64
N THR A 24 11.50 13.05 7.83
CA THR A 24 11.48 13.19 6.37
C THR A 24 10.14 12.74 5.80
N TYR A 25 9.61 11.64 6.33
CA TYR A 25 8.37 11.05 5.85
C TYR A 25 7.15 11.95 6.17
N VAL A 26 7.07 12.49 7.40
CA VAL A 26 6.07 13.49 7.82
C VAL A 26 6.18 14.75 6.98
N ARG A 27 7.40 15.27 6.80
CA ARG A 27 7.65 16.45 5.97
C ARG A 27 7.17 16.25 4.55
N ASN A 28 7.43 15.07 3.97
CA ASN A 28 6.98 14.76 2.62
C ASN A 28 5.45 14.69 2.53
N LYS A 29 4.76 14.13 3.53
CA LYS A 29 3.29 14.11 3.59
C LYS A 29 2.70 15.50 3.69
N LYS A 30 3.27 16.33 4.58
CA LYS A 30 2.86 17.73 4.74
C LYS A 30 3.05 18.51 3.45
N LYS A 31 4.23 18.38 2.82
CA LYS A 31 4.51 19.00 1.53
C LYS A 31 3.54 18.53 0.43
N ALA A 32 3.25 17.23 0.35
CA ALA A 32 2.26 16.72 -0.62
C ALA A 32 0.86 17.30 -0.38
N CYS A 33 0.45 17.52 0.87
CA CYS A 33 -0.80 18.19 1.19
C CYS A 33 -0.77 19.65 0.75
N GLU A 34 0.31 20.38 1.07
CA GLU A 34 0.49 21.78 0.68
C GLU A 34 0.48 21.95 -0.84
N ASP A 35 1.26 21.14 -1.56
CA ASP A 35 1.33 21.13 -3.03
C ASP A 35 -0.04 20.82 -3.67
N ALA A 36 -0.88 20.02 -3.00
CA ALA A 36 -2.24 19.70 -3.43
C ALA A 36 -3.31 20.70 -2.94
N GLY A 37 -2.94 21.69 -2.12
CA GLY A 37 -3.89 22.63 -1.50
C GLY A 37 -4.79 22.02 -0.43
N ILE A 38 -4.32 20.97 0.26
CA ILE A 38 -4.99 20.25 1.34
C ILE A 38 -4.43 20.74 2.69
N LYS A 39 -5.32 20.98 3.65
CA LYS A 39 -4.95 21.31 5.03
C LYS A 39 -4.54 20.04 5.78
N SER A 40 -3.32 20.02 6.33
CA SER A 40 -2.82 18.91 7.16
C SER A 40 -3.06 19.20 8.65
N PHE A 41 -3.53 18.20 9.38
CA PHE A 41 -3.64 18.20 10.84
C PHE A 41 -2.78 17.06 11.38
N GLU A 42 -1.80 17.34 12.23
CA GLU A 42 -0.83 16.33 12.68
C GLU A 42 -0.99 16.03 14.17
N ALA A 43 -1.03 14.75 14.52
CA ALA A 43 -0.99 14.26 15.90
C ALA A 43 0.21 13.32 16.06
N CYS A 44 1.25 13.81 16.75
CA CYS A 44 2.45 13.04 17.06
C CYS A 44 2.36 12.56 18.52
N LEU A 45 2.16 11.27 18.70
CA LEU A 45 2.08 10.60 20.00
C LEU A 45 3.42 9.94 20.33
N PRO A 46 3.84 9.93 21.60
CA PRO A 46 5.08 9.26 22.00
C PRO A 46 4.97 7.74 21.83
N LYS A 47 6.11 7.03 21.85
CA LYS A 47 6.15 5.59 21.57
C LYS A 47 5.40 4.78 22.62
N ASP A 48 5.34 5.27 23.85
CA ASP A 48 4.67 4.67 25.00
C ASP A 48 3.19 5.08 25.13
N ALA A 49 2.66 5.85 24.17
CA ALA A 49 1.24 6.18 24.12
C ALA A 49 0.39 4.90 24.16
N THR A 50 -0.71 4.99 24.90
CA THR A 50 -1.71 3.94 25.03
C THR A 50 -2.58 3.84 23.78
N GLU A 51 -3.19 2.67 23.56
CA GLU A 51 -4.18 2.50 22.50
C GLU A 51 -5.35 3.48 22.65
N GLU A 52 -5.79 3.75 23.88
CA GLU A 52 -6.88 4.68 24.18
C GLU A 52 -6.57 6.11 23.73
N GLU A 53 -5.34 6.58 23.93
CA GLU A 53 -4.90 7.90 23.45
C GLU A 53 -4.96 7.99 21.92
N VAL A 54 -4.50 6.94 21.21
CA VAL A 54 -4.59 6.88 19.74
C VAL A 54 -6.05 6.91 19.28
N LEU A 55 -6.91 6.11 19.91
CA LEU A 55 -8.34 6.05 19.59
C LEU A 55 -9.05 7.37 19.86
N LYS A 56 -8.64 8.12 20.89
CA LYS A 56 -9.17 9.46 21.18
C LYS A 56 -8.85 10.46 20.06
N HIS A 57 -7.63 10.42 19.52
CA HIS A 57 -7.26 11.26 18.37
C HIS A 57 -8.04 10.89 17.10
N ILE A 58 -8.26 9.59 16.86
CA ILE A 58 -9.10 9.12 15.75
C ILE A 58 -10.54 9.59 15.93
N SER A 59 -11.11 9.42 17.11
CA SER A 59 -12.47 9.85 17.43
C SER A 59 -12.65 11.37 17.24
N SER A 60 -11.70 12.18 17.72
CA SER A 60 -11.72 13.62 17.47
C SER A 60 -11.69 13.95 15.97
N SER A 61 -10.86 13.26 15.20
CA SER A 61 -10.72 13.47 13.76
C SER A 61 -11.95 12.99 12.97
N ASN A 62 -12.60 11.92 13.42
CA ASN A 62 -13.86 11.43 12.85
C ASN A 62 -14.98 12.46 13.01
N ASN A 63 -15.05 13.13 14.17
CA ASN A 63 -16.10 14.09 14.48
C ASN A 63 -15.82 15.52 13.98
N ASP A 64 -14.58 15.83 13.59
CA ASP A 64 -14.22 17.15 13.08
C ASP A 64 -14.68 17.33 11.62
N PRO A 65 -15.59 18.29 11.32
CA PRO A 65 -16.03 18.57 9.95
C PRO A 65 -14.94 19.20 9.07
N ALA A 66 -13.85 19.74 9.64
CA ALA A 66 -12.71 20.21 8.87
C ALA A 66 -11.81 19.06 8.38
N VAL A 67 -11.94 17.87 8.96
CA VAL A 67 -11.19 16.66 8.58
C VAL A 67 -12.03 15.82 7.62
N HIS A 68 -11.46 15.54 6.45
CA HIS A 68 -12.10 14.78 5.37
C HIS A 68 -11.42 13.42 5.13
N GLY A 69 -10.19 13.26 5.62
CA GLY A 69 -9.46 12.00 5.59
C GLY A 69 -8.63 11.82 6.85
N ILE A 70 -8.43 10.58 7.25
CA ILE A 70 -7.60 10.18 8.38
C ILE A 70 -6.57 9.17 7.88
N LEU A 71 -5.31 9.42 8.24
CA LEU A 71 -4.19 8.55 7.96
C LEU A 71 -3.55 8.15 9.28
N VAL A 72 -3.48 6.84 9.54
CA VAL A 72 -2.72 6.28 10.67
C VAL A 72 -1.40 5.71 10.16
N GLN A 73 -0.28 6.23 10.66
CA GLN A 73 1.03 5.77 10.21
C GLN A 73 1.39 4.40 10.82
N LEU A 74 1.65 3.43 9.95
CA LEU A 74 2.07 2.08 10.32
C LEU A 74 3.60 1.85 10.14
N PRO A 75 4.20 0.86 10.83
CA PRO A 75 3.59 0.03 11.88
C PRO A 75 3.42 0.80 13.19
N LEU A 76 2.42 0.41 13.97
CA LEU A 76 2.26 0.90 15.35
C LEU A 76 3.20 0.16 16.32
N PRO A 77 3.49 0.74 17.50
CA PRO A 77 4.15 0.01 18.59
C PRO A 77 3.44 -1.31 18.92
N SER A 78 4.21 -2.33 19.31
CA SER A 78 3.71 -3.71 19.48
C SER A 78 2.66 -3.88 20.58
N HIS A 79 2.54 -2.94 21.51
CA HIS A 79 1.53 -2.96 22.57
C HIS A 79 0.18 -2.36 22.14
N ILE A 80 0.09 -1.79 20.94
CA ILE A 80 -1.15 -1.23 20.38
C ILE A 80 -1.72 -2.20 19.35
N ASN A 81 -3.01 -2.50 19.46
CA ASN A 81 -3.69 -3.33 18.50
C ASN A 81 -3.99 -2.54 17.21
N GLU A 82 -3.19 -2.78 16.18
CA GLU A 82 -3.35 -2.15 14.86
C GLU A 82 -4.76 -2.32 14.28
N GLN A 83 -5.40 -3.48 14.46
CA GLN A 83 -6.74 -3.71 13.92
C GLN A 83 -7.79 -2.84 14.62
N ASN A 84 -7.70 -2.69 15.94
CA ASN A 84 -8.61 -1.81 16.68
C ASN A 84 -8.48 -0.36 16.20
N VAL A 85 -7.25 0.10 16.00
CA VAL A 85 -6.95 1.45 15.52
C VAL A 85 -7.47 1.66 14.09
N LEU A 86 -7.20 0.74 13.17
CA LEU A 86 -7.68 0.85 11.78
C LEU A 86 -9.21 0.76 11.68
N ASN A 87 -9.86 -0.05 12.52
CA ASN A 87 -11.32 -0.18 12.56
C ASN A 87 -12.02 1.05 13.15
N ALA A 88 -11.31 1.87 13.93
CA ALA A 88 -11.87 3.08 14.53
C ALA A 88 -11.98 4.24 13.54
N VAL A 89 -11.28 4.20 12.40
CA VAL A 89 -11.39 5.21 11.35
C VAL A 89 -12.73 5.05 10.63
N CYS A 90 -13.54 6.10 10.57
CA CYS A 90 -14.81 6.05 9.83
C CYS A 90 -14.56 5.73 8.35
N ILE A 91 -15.40 4.88 7.76
CA ILE A 91 -15.22 4.42 6.37
C ILE A 91 -15.21 5.57 5.37
N GLU A 92 -15.94 6.66 5.65
CA GLU A 92 -16.02 7.87 4.84
C GLU A 92 -14.75 8.73 4.91
N LYS A 93 -13.90 8.51 5.90
CA LYS A 93 -12.62 9.22 6.11
C LYS A 93 -11.40 8.30 5.98
N ASP A 94 -11.58 7.01 5.70
CA ASP A 94 -10.51 6.02 5.54
C ASP A 94 -9.78 6.16 4.19
N VAL A 95 -9.04 7.26 4.01
CA VAL A 95 -8.35 7.56 2.74
C VAL A 95 -7.22 6.58 2.40
N ASP A 96 -6.74 5.82 3.37
CA ASP A 96 -5.78 4.73 3.16
C ASP A 96 -6.45 3.43 2.70
N GLY A 97 -7.76 3.28 2.89
CA GLY A 97 -8.57 2.16 2.39
C GLY A 97 -8.42 0.87 3.18
N PHE A 98 -7.99 0.94 4.44
CA PHE A 98 -7.73 -0.25 5.27
C PHE A 98 -8.92 -0.69 6.12
N HIS A 99 -10.00 0.09 6.18
CA HIS A 99 -11.22 -0.30 6.87
C HIS A 99 -11.74 -1.62 6.29
N PRO A 100 -12.08 -2.62 7.12
CA PRO A 100 -12.57 -3.92 6.64
C PRO A 100 -13.73 -3.86 5.64
N LEU A 101 -14.60 -2.84 5.73
CA LEU A 101 -15.68 -2.64 4.77
C LEU A 101 -15.18 -2.21 3.39
N ASN A 102 -14.13 -1.40 3.30
CA ASN A 102 -13.48 -1.06 2.03
C ASN A 102 -12.82 -2.31 1.42
N ILE A 103 -12.10 -3.10 2.20
CA ILE A 103 -11.49 -4.35 1.73
C ILE A 103 -12.54 -5.38 1.30
N GLY A 104 -13.62 -5.52 2.08
CA GLY A 104 -14.73 -6.41 1.77
C GLY A 104 -15.44 -6.01 0.48
N ARG A 105 -15.76 -4.72 0.31
CA ARG A 105 -16.34 -4.19 -0.94
C ARG A 105 -15.42 -4.41 -2.12
N LEU A 106 -14.11 -4.21 -1.95
CA LEU A 106 -13.11 -4.48 -2.99
C LEU A 106 -13.07 -5.96 -3.41
N ALA A 107 -13.31 -6.89 -2.48
CA ALA A 107 -13.29 -8.33 -2.76
C ALA A 107 -14.59 -8.85 -3.42
N MET A 108 -15.69 -8.11 -3.31
CA MET A 108 -17.00 -8.52 -3.83
C MET A 108 -17.22 -8.00 -5.25
N ARG A 109 -17.85 -8.81 -6.11
CA ARG A 109 -18.34 -8.33 -7.42
C ARG A 109 -19.50 -7.37 -7.21
N ASP A 110 -19.65 -6.42 -8.14
CA ASP A 110 -20.75 -5.44 -8.17
C ASP A 110 -20.86 -4.57 -6.91
N ARG A 111 -19.73 -4.40 -6.21
CA ARG A 111 -19.57 -3.49 -5.08
C ARG A 111 -18.36 -2.60 -5.34
N GLU A 112 -18.49 -1.30 -5.06
CA GLU A 112 -17.36 -0.37 -5.11
C GLU A 112 -16.97 0.04 -3.69
N PRO A 113 -15.69 -0.07 -3.31
CA PRO A 113 -15.21 0.47 -2.05
C PRO A 113 -15.21 2.01 -2.09
N LEU A 114 -15.35 2.67 -0.94
CA LEU A 114 -15.21 4.14 -0.89
C LEU A 114 -13.77 4.55 -1.15
N PHE A 115 -12.85 3.81 -0.52
CA PHE A 115 -11.42 3.99 -0.69
C PHE A 115 -10.76 2.67 -1.02
N VAL A 116 -9.72 2.76 -1.84
CA VAL A 116 -8.92 1.62 -2.26
C VAL A 116 -7.54 1.75 -1.63
N PRO A 117 -6.98 0.66 -1.07
CA PRO A 117 -5.62 0.62 -0.53
C PRO A 117 -4.60 1.39 -1.37
N CYS A 118 -4.08 2.46 -0.79
CA CYS A 118 -3.36 3.50 -1.53
C CYS A 118 -2.08 2.99 -2.21
N THR A 119 -1.31 2.14 -1.52
CA THR A 119 -0.04 1.58 -2.03
C THR A 119 -0.27 0.63 -3.22
N PRO A 120 -1.13 -0.40 -3.11
CA PRO A 120 -1.54 -1.22 -4.25
C PRO A 120 -2.09 -0.42 -5.44
N LYS A 121 -2.96 0.57 -5.17
CA LYS A 121 -3.52 1.44 -6.21
C LYS A 121 -2.41 2.22 -6.91
N GLY A 122 -1.48 2.80 -6.15
CA GLY A 122 -0.33 3.53 -6.69
C GLY A 122 0.57 2.64 -7.55
N CYS A 123 0.81 1.39 -7.15
CA CYS A 123 1.56 0.45 -7.97
C CYS A 123 0.88 0.17 -9.32
N ILE A 124 -0.43 -0.04 -9.32
CA ILE A 124 -1.19 -0.28 -10.56
C ILE A 124 -1.21 0.97 -11.44
N GLU A 125 -1.37 2.15 -10.84
CA GLU A 125 -1.30 3.44 -11.55
C GLU A 125 0.06 3.63 -12.24
N LEU A 126 1.16 3.26 -11.58
CA LEU A 126 2.49 3.27 -12.19
C LEU A 126 2.56 2.34 -13.39
N LEU A 127 2.08 1.09 -13.29
CA LEU A 127 2.04 0.18 -14.46
C LEU A 127 1.28 0.79 -15.63
N HIS A 128 0.14 1.42 -15.34
CA HIS A 128 -0.70 2.05 -16.35
C HIS A 128 0.03 3.21 -17.04
N ARG A 129 0.65 4.12 -16.27
CA ARG A 129 1.42 5.26 -16.83
C ARG A 129 2.61 4.84 -17.68
N TYR A 130 3.21 3.69 -17.38
CA TYR A 130 4.32 3.12 -18.15
C TYR A 130 3.85 2.21 -19.30
N GLY A 131 2.53 2.15 -19.58
CA GLY A 131 1.98 1.36 -20.69
C GLY A 131 2.12 -0.16 -20.50
N VAL A 132 2.30 -0.64 -19.26
CA VAL A 132 2.44 -2.07 -18.99
C VAL A 132 1.08 -2.75 -19.10
N VAL A 133 0.93 -3.62 -20.09
CA VAL A 133 -0.29 -4.41 -20.28
C VAL A 133 -0.38 -5.51 -19.21
N ILE A 134 -1.34 -5.39 -18.29
CA ILE A 134 -1.58 -6.36 -17.21
C ILE A 134 -2.51 -7.49 -17.64
N LYS A 135 -3.46 -7.20 -18.53
CA LYS A 135 -4.46 -8.16 -19.01
C LYS A 135 -3.79 -9.41 -19.62
N GLY A 136 -4.19 -10.60 -19.15
CA GLY A 136 -3.68 -11.88 -19.63
C GLY A 136 -2.27 -12.26 -19.15
N LYS A 137 -1.66 -11.46 -18.26
CA LYS A 137 -0.36 -11.79 -17.66
C LYS A 137 -0.48 -12.81 -16.52
N ARG A 138 0.66 -13.33 -16.05
CA ARG A 138 0.72 -14.04 -14.76
C ARG A 138 1.31 -13.11 -13.71
N ALA A 139 0.56 -12.84 -12.66
CA ALA A 139 1.00 -12.01 -11.56
C ALA A 139 1.33 -12.84 -10.32
N VAL A 140 2.36 -12.44 -9.61
CA VAL A 140 2.71 -12.99 -8.31
C VAL A 140 2.78 -11.87 -7.28
N VAL A 141 2.08 -12.08 -6.16
CA VAL A 141 2.17 -11.20 -5.01
C VAL A 141 2.94 -11.94 -3.92
N ILE A 142 4.02 -11.31 -3.45
CA ILE A 142 4.88 -11.85 -2.39
C ILE A 142 4.57 -11.09 -1.11
N GLY A 143 3.98 -11.77 -0.13
CA GLY A 143 3.47 -11.20 1.11
C GLY A 143 1.93 -11.19 1.13
N ARG A 144 1.36 -11.47 2.31
CA ARG A 144 -0.08 -11.55 2.56
C ARG A 144 -0.57 -10.55 3.62
N SER A 145 0.14 -9.43 3.77
CA SER A 145 -0.27 -8.39 4.73
C SER A 145 -1.63 -7.82 4.38
N ASN A 146 -2.38 -7.40 5.40
CA ASN A 146 -3.72 -6.83 5.25
C ASN A 146 -3.71 -5.45 4.57
N ILE A 147 -2.56 -4.76 4.58
CA ILE A 147 -2.40 -3.39 4.07
C ILE A 147 -1.79 -3.31 2.66
N VAL A 148 -1.05 -4.33 2.21
CA VAL A 148 -0.39 -4.32 0.89
C VAL A 148 -0.65 -5.60 0.11
N GLY A 149 -0.23 -6.75 0.63
CA GLY A 149 -0.21 -8.00 -0.13
C GLY A 149 -1.60 -8.47 -0.58
N MET A 150 -2.51 -8.66 0.38
CA MET A 150 -3.87 -9.10 0.07
C MET A 150 -4.64 -8.06 -0.79
N PRO A 151 -4.65 -6.76 -0.44
CA PRO A 151 -5.21 -5.73 -1.30
C PRO A 151 -4.68 -5.68 -2.73
N ALA A 152 -3.38 -5.87 -2.94
CA ALA A 152 -2.76 -5.91 -4.25
C ALA A 152 -3.27 -7.08 -5.09
N ALA A 153 -3.37 -8.26 -4.48
CA ALA A 153 -3.95 -9.42 -5.16
C ALA A 153 -5.42 -9.17 -5.55
N LEU A 154 -6.22 -8.59 -4.65
CA LEU A 154 -7.62 -8.26 -4.92
C LEU A 154 -7.76 -7.24 -6.05
N LEU A 155 -6.96 -6.17 -6.08
CA LEU A 155 -7.05 -5.19 -7.16
C LEU A 155 -6.66 -5.77 -8.53
N LEU A 156 -5.62 -6.60 -8.56
CA LEU A 156 -5.23 -7.31 -9.78
C LEU A 156 -6.35 -8.26 -10.25
N GLN A 157 -7.08 -8.86 -9.31
CA GLN A 157 -8.16 -9.81 -9.59
C GLN A 157 -9.47 -9.15 -10.01
N VAL A 158 -9.92 -8.12 -9.29
CA VAL A 158 -11.29 -7.59 -9.40
C VAL A 158 -11.36 -6.44 -10.40
N ARG A 159 -10.39 -5.52 -10.39
CA ARG A 159 -10.48 -4.26 -11.14
C ARG A 159 -9.91 -4.32 -12.54
N LEU A 160 -9.03 -5.29 -12.81
CA LEU A 160 -8.38 -5.48 -14.11
C LEU A 160 -8.99 -6.63 -14.93
N LEU A 161 -9.99 -7.33 -14.40
CA LEU A 161 -10.64 -8.46 -15.05
C LEU A 161 -12.12 -8.22 -15.31
N LEU A 162 -12.38 -7.53 -16.41
CA LEU A 162 -13.62 -7.73 -17.17
C LEU A 162 -13.39 -8.53 -18.46
N ALA A 163 -12.16 -8.98 -18.78
CA ALA A 163 -11.93 -9.63 -20.09
C ALA A 163 -10.68 -10.55 -20.29
N GLY A 164 -10.11 -11.27 -19.31
CA GLY A 164 -9.00 -12.18 -19.65
C GLY A 164 -8.43 -13.13 -18.58
N ASN A 165 -7.66 -14.13 -19.06
CA ASN A 165 -7.05 -15.23 -18.28
C ASN A 165 -5.83 -14.80 -17.43
N LEU A 166 -6.01 -13.93 -16.43
CA LEU A 166 -4.95 -13.62 -15.45
C LEU A 166 -4.88 -14.72 -14.38
N SER A 167 -3.70 -15.26 -14.13
CA SER A 167 -3.44 -16.13 -12.96
C SER A 167 -2.66 -15.37 -11.91
N ILE A 168 -3.20 -15.32 -10.69
CA ILE A 168 -2.56 -14.69 -9.53
C ILE A 168 -2.12 -15.79 -8.57
N LYS A 169 -0.87 -15.74 -8.13
CA LYS A 169 -0.39 -16.55 -7.01
C LYS A 169 0.08 -15.65 -5.88
N ILE A 170 -0.42 -15.91 -4.68
CA ILE A 170 0.02 -15.24 -3.46
C ILE A 170 0.99 -16.17 -2.76
N PHE A 171 2.20 -15.69 -2.47
CA PHE A 171 3.19 -16.44 -1.71
C PHE A 171 3.48 -15.72 -0.40
N GLN A 172 3.56 -16.48 0.68
CA GLN A 172 4.28 -16.06 1.86
C GLN A 172 5.71 -16.62 1.79
N PHE A 173 6.68 -15.84 2.24
CA PHE A 173 8.07 -16.30 2.26
C PHE A 173 8.22 -17.41 3.31
N GLU A 174 8.18 -18.67 2.85
CA GLU A 174 8.69 -19.82 3.58
C GLU A 174 10.11 -20.09 3.07
N LYS A 175 11.01 -20.62 3.91
CA LYS A 175 12.44 -20.85 3.58
C LYS A 175 12.70 -21.76 2.34
N LYS A 176 11.68 -22.21 1.61
CA LYS A 176 11.79 -23.07 0.43
C LYS A 176 11.86 -22.22 -0.85
N PRO A 177 12.81 -22.50 -1.77
CA PRO A 177 12.94 -21.75 -3.00
C PRO A 177 11.68 -21.90 -3.88
N LEU A 178 11.27 -20.81 -4.51
CA LEU A 178 10.23 -20.82 -5.54
C LEU A 178 10.65 -21.79 -6.66
N LYS A 179 9.82 -22.80 -6.94
CA LYS A 179 9.97 -23.65 -8.13
C LYS A 179 9.82 -22.77 -9.38
N TYR A 180 10.63 -23.04 -10.40
CA TYR A 180 10.68 -22.31 -11.67
C TYR A 180 9.28 -21.98 -12.21
N THR A 181 8.90 -20.71 -12.15
CA THR A 181 7.68 -20.19 -12.79
C THR A 181 7.97 -18.77 -13.22
N ILE A 182 7.84 -18.48 -14.52
CA ILE A 182 8.07 -17.15 -15.10
C ILE A 182 6.87 -16.25 -14.78
N TYR A 183 7.01 -15.29 -13.88
CA TYR A 183 5.95 -14.31 -13.64
C TYR A 183 6.21 -13.05 -14.45
N ASN A 184 5.15 -12.50 -15.02
CA ASN A 184 5.22 -11.26 -15.79
C ASN A 184 5.05 -10.02 -14.91
N LEU A 185 4.55 -10.19 -13.69
CA LEU A 185 4.38 -9.09 -12.72
C LEU A 185 4.67 -9.59 -11.32
N ILE A 186 5.60 -8.93 -10.61
CA ILE A 186 5.89 -9.20 -9.20
C ILE A 186 5.53 -7.98 -8.36
N LEU A 187 4.71 -8.19 -7.33
CA LEU A 187 4.43 -7.21 -6.27
C LEU A 187 4.99 -7.72 -4.95
N ASN A 188 6.00 -7.05 -4.41
CA ASN A 188 6.54 -7.38 -3.09
C ASN A 188 5.86 -6.53 -2.01
N GLY A 189 5.18 -7.16 -1.06
CA GLY A 189 4.55 -6.54 0.10
C GLY A 189 5.23 -6.87 1.43
N LEU A 190 6.45 -7.43 1.41
CA LEU A 190 7.25 -7.63 2.61
C LEU A 190 7.79 -6.27 3.07
N GLY A 191 7.74 -6.01 4.39
CA GLY A 191 8.03 -4.72 5.04
C GLY A 191 9.44 -4.13 4.86
N THR A 192 10.20 -4.59 3.85
CA THR A 192 11.53 -4.10 3.50
C THR A 192 11.59 -3.27 2.22
N ARG A 193 10.47 -3.10 1.48
CA ARG A 193 10.17 -2.09 0.43
C ARG A 193 9.17 -2.70 -0.57
N THR A 194 8.14 -1.95 -0.97
CA THR A 194 7.27 -2.38 -2.06
C THR A 194 7.97 -2.18 -3.40
N VAL A 195 8.27 -3.29 -4.08
CA VAL A 195 8.94 -3.28 -5.38
C VAL A 195 8.01 -3.87 -6.42
N LEU A 196 7.82 -3.12 -7.49
CA LEU A 196 7.07 -3.51 -8.68
C LEU A 196 8.09 -3.81 -9.78
N VAL A 197 8.17 -5.07 -10.23
CA VAL A 197 9.07 -5.44 -11.34
C VAL A 197 8.28 -6.12 -12.43
N SER A 198 8.41 -5.61 -13.66
CA SER A 198 7.68 -6.08 -14.84
C SER A 198 8.33 -7.25 -15.56
N TYR A 199 9.49 -7.76 -15.12
CA TYR A 199 10.10 -8.99 -15.65
C TYR A 199 11.12 -9.56 -14.65
N ILE A 200 10.83 -10.71 -14.03
CA ILE A 200 11.83 -11.48 -13.25
C ILE A 200 11.64 -12.97 -13.53
N ALA A 201 12.66 -13.60 -14.12
CA ALA A 201 12.84 -15.05 -14.07
C ALA A 201 13.48 -15.42 -12.73
N PHE A 202 12.79 -16.20 -11.89
CA PHE A 202 13.38 -16.73 -10.66
C PHE A 202 14.34 -17.88 -11.02
N LYS A 203 15.66 -17.67 -10.94
CA LYS A 203 16.68 -18.71 -11.18
C LYS A 203 17.29 -19.16 -9.85
N ALA A 204 16.83 -20.30 -9.32
CA ALA A 204 17.49 -20.97 -8.21
C ALA A 204 18.52 -21.96 -8.76
N LYS A 205 19.81 -21.56 -8.81
CA LYS A 205 21.00 -22.37 -9.19
C LYS A 205 20.88 -23.13 -10.53
N ALA A 206 21.39 -22.57 -11.62
CA ALA A 206 21.88 -23.36 -12.76
C ALA A 206 23.03 -22.63 -13.51
N SER A 207 23.94 -23.44 -14.06
CA SER A 207 25.26 -23.08 -14.61
C SER A 207 25.25 -22.00 -15.72
N PRO A 208 26.41 -21.39 -16.02
CA PRO A 208 26.50 -20.16 -16.82
C PRO A 208 26.23 -20.29 -18.33
N SER A 209 25.95 -21.48 -18.87
CA SER A 209 26.11 -21.75 -20.31
C SER A 209 24.88 -21.49 -21.21
N ASN A 210 23.72 -21.11 -20.68
CA ASN A 210 22.50 -20.83 -21.48
C ASN A 210 21.94 -19.43 -21.22
N ILE A 211 22.69 -18.39 -21.57
CA ILE A 211 22.24 -16.99 -21.48
C ILE A 211 22.03 -16.48 -22.91
N ASP A 212 20.78 -16.48 -23.39
CA ASP A 212 20.38 -15.59 -24.48
C ASP A 212 20.07 -14.19 -23.92
N GLY A 213 20.22 -13.17 -24.77
CA GLY A 213 20.29 -11.75 -24.44
C GLY A 213 19.04 -11.08 -23.87
N SER A 214 18.05 -11.83 -23.36
CA SER A 214 16.84 -11.30 -22.72
C SER A 214 16.84 -11.38 -21.18
N THR A 215 17.96 -11.79 -20.58
CA THR A 215 18.06 -12.08 -19.14
C THR A 215 18.56 -10.89 -18.32
N LEU A 216 17.65 -10.09 -17.75
CA LEU A 216 17.98 -9.10 -16.71
C LEU A 216 18.29 -9.83 -15.39
N LEU A 217 19.59 -10.10 -15.18
CA LEU A 217 20.12 -10.63 -13.93
C LEU A 217 20.04 -9.58 -12.81
N PHE A 218 19.55 -10.01 -11.65
CA PHE A 218 19.67 -9.33 -10.36
C PHE A 218 21.16 -9.00 -10.08
N LYS A 219 21.59 -7.78 -10.39
CA LYS A 219 22.86 -7.24 -9.91
C LYS A 219 22.82 -5.75 -9.55
N PHE A 220 21.63 -5.22 -9.25
CA PHE A 220 21.47 -3.79 -8.93
C PHE A 220 20.93 -3.49 -7.52
N TRP A 221 20.74 -4.50 -6.66
CA TRP A 221 20.06 -4.30 -5.37
C TRP A 221 20.90 -4.73 -4.17
N SER A 222 22.15 -4.27 -4.13
CA SER A 222 22.96 -4.18 -2.91
C SER A 222 23.39 -2.75 -2.57
N ASN A 223 23.23 -1.77 -3.48
CA ASN A 223 23.91 -0.47 -3.37
C ASN A 223 23.02 0.79 -3.33
N VAL A 224 21.69 0.67 -3.19
CA VAL A 224 20.83 1.86 -3.00
C VAL A 224 20.29 1.92 -1.57
N ARG A 225 21.22 2.24 -0.66
CA ARG A 225 20.93 2.86 0.64
C ARG A 225 21.07 4.37 0.46
N THR A 226 19.96 5.09 0.52
CA THR A 226 19.88 6.51 0.88
C THR A 226 18.51 6.72 1.49
#